data_AF-A0A3B9IY89-F1
#
_entry.id   AF-A0A3B9IY89-F1
#
_cell.length_a   1.000
_cell.length_b   1.000
_cell.length_c   1.000
_cell.angle_alpha   90.00
_cell.angle_beta   90.00
_cell.angle_gamma   90.00
#
_symmetry.space_group_name_H-M   'P 1'
#
loop_
_entity.id
_entity.type
_entity.pdbx_description
1 polymer ?
#
loop_
_entity_poly.entity_id
_entity_poly.type
_entity_poly.pdbx_seq_one_letter_code
_entity_poly.pdbx_strand_id
1 'polypeptide(L)'
;MKYSRKYNYRLNCGIWQNFSGFPMINGQALGHVSGMRYGLCPMSFNGCEVISVYNTLAYLGKPLPIQEISLYMERYRSLMGIFGCFPFGVGKALKHFGVNTTRMKFSEDADIFVLCFWTGRIFMSSIHTVFCVKSRKGIKVYNRYNNCPAVRIYADKKSIIGKGKPIILY
;
A
#
# COMPACT_ATOMS: atom_id res chain seq x y z
N MET A 1 2.78 -8.02 25.60
CA MET A 1 1.88 -6.86 25.46
C MET A 1 1.07 -7.01 24.17
N LYS A 2 -0.27 -6.95 24.26
CA LYS A 2 -1.15 -6.89 23.08
C LYS A 2 -0.75 -5.68 22.22
N TYR A 3 -0.81 -5.84 20.89
CA TYR A 3 -0.46 -4.80 19.91
C TYR A 3 1.00 -4.33 19.89
N SER A 4 1.92 -5.12 20.46
CA SER A 4 3.35 -4.96 20.17
C SER A 4 3.67 -5.43 18.75
N ARG A 5 4.76 -4.93 18.16
CA ARG A 5 5.26 -5.37 16.85
C ARG A 5 5.37 -6.90 16.74
N LYS A 6 5.95 -7.54 17.77
CA LYS A 6 6.08 -9.01 17.86
C LYS A 6 4.70 -9.70 17.93
N TYR A 7 3.73 -9.11 18.62
CA TYR A 7 2.38 -9.66 18.70
C TYR A 7 1.66 -9.60 17.35
N ASN A 8 1.69 -8.44 16.69
CA ASN A 8 1.09 -8.26 15.36
C ASN A 8 1.74 -9.20 14.34
N TYR A 9 3.06 -9.31 14.35
CA TYR A 9 3.78 -10.24 13.48
C TYR A 9 3.32 -11.70 13.64
N ARG A 10 3.19 -12.19 14.89
CA ARG A 10 2.70 -13.56 15.14
C ARG A 10 1.28 -13.78 14.63
N LEU A 11 0.37 -12.82 14.86
CA LEU A 11 -1.00 -12.91 14.33
C LEU A 11 -1.00 -12.94 12.79
N ASN A 12 -0.19 -12.07 12.18
CA ASN A 12 -0.07 -11.97 10.74
C ASN A 12 0.53 -13.24 10.12
N CYS A 13 1.50 -13.88 10.77
CA CYS A 13 2.05 -15.17 10.34
C CYS A 13 0.97 -16.26 10.31
N GLY A 14 0.12 -16.34 11.35
CA GLY A 14 -0.98 -17.32 11.40
C GLY A 14 -2.00 -17.13 10.28
N ILE A 15 -2.27 -15.87 9.89
CA ILE A 15 -3.17 -15.57 8.75
C ILE A 15 -2.50 -15.91 7.41
N TRP A 16 -1.22 -15.58 7.25
CA TRP A 16 -0.48 -15.73 5.99
C TRP A 16 -0.26 -17.19 5.56
N GLN A 17 -0.25 -18.15 6.49
CA GLN A 17 -0.10 -19.58 6.15
C GLN A 17 -1.13 -20.07 5.11
N ASN A 18 -2.24 -19.36 4.93
CA ASN A 18 -3.29 -19.66 3.95
C ASN A 18 -3.08 -18.97 2.58
N PHE A 19 -1.98 -18.23 2.39
CA PHE A 19 -1.70 -17.45 1.19
C PHE A 19 -0.67 -18.18 0.32
N SER A 20 -1.07 -18.64 -0.87
CA SER A 20 -0.18 -19.24 -1.86
C SER A 20 0.05 -18.31 -3.06
N GLY A 21 1.25 -18.36 -3.66
CA GLY A 21 1.52 -17.78 -4.97
C GLY A 21 1.74 -16.26 -5.06
N PHE A 22 1.81 -15.54 -3.94
CA PHE A 22 2.04 -14.08 -3.89
C PHE A 22 1.20 -13.24 -4.88
N PRO A 23 -0.13 -13.45 -4.98
CA PRO A 23 -0.96 -12.70 -5.92
C PRO A 23 -0.97 -11.21 -5.58
N MET A 24 -1.17 -10.37 -6.60
CA MET A 24 -1.40 -8.94 -6.44
C MET A 24 -2.69 -8.70 -5.63
N ILE A 25 -2.62 -7.80 -4.65
CA ILE A 25 -3.74 -7.46 -3.77
C ILE A 25 -4.47 -6.22 -4.30
N ASN A 26 -5.76 -6.37 -4.61
CA ASN A 26 -6.57 -5.32 -5.22
C ASN A 26 -7.48 -4.55 -4.26
N GLY A 27 -7.69 -5.03 -3.03
CA GLY A 27 -8.52 -4.38 -2.03
C GLY A 27 -8.11 -4.77 -0.62
N GLN A 28 -7.75 -3.78 0.20
CA GLN A 28 -7.24 -4.00 1.56
C GLN A 28 -8.26 -4.58 2.54
N ALA A 29 -9.56 -4.44 2.26
CA ALA A 29 -10.63 -4.99 3.09
C ALA A 29 -11.15 -6.33 2.56
N LEU A 30 -10.44 -6.95 1.61
CA LEU A 30 -10.79 -8.24 1.04
C LEU A 30 -9.79 -9.33 1.44
N GLY A 31 -10.28 -10.58 1.45
CA GLY A 31 -9.46 -11.77 1.71
C GLY A 31 -8.70 -11.74 3.05
N HIS A 32 -7.61 -12.50 3.11
CA HIS A 32 -6.83 -12.69 4.33
C HIS A 32 -6.16 -11.40 4.83
N VAL A 33 -5.73 -10.51 3.91
CA VAL A 33 -5.03 -9.28 4.30
C VAL A 33 -5.91 -8.36 5.15
N SER A 34 -7.23 -8.39 4.97
CA SER A 34 -8.17 -7.54 5.72
C SER A 34 -8.09 -7.70 7.23
N GLY A 35 -7.82 -8.92 7.72
CA GLY A 35 -7.73 -9.24 9.15
C GLY A 35 -6.31 -9.09 9.74
N MET A 36 -5.30 -8.88 8.90
CA MET A 36 -3.92 -8.68 9.35
C MET A 36 -3.79 -7.37 10.10
N ARG A 37 -2.87 -7.29 11.05
CA ARG A 37 -2.66 -6.14 11.94
C ARG A 37 -1.54 -5.24 11.46
N TYR A 38 -1.76 -3.94 11.64
CA TYR A 38 -0.73 -2.90 11.50
C TYR A 38 -0.97 -1.82 12.56
N GLY A 39 -0.11 -1.78 13.57
CA GLY A 39 -0.34 -1.02 14.80
C GLY A 39 -1.54 -1.56 15.59
N LEU A 40 -2.45 -0.67 15.99
CA LEU A 40 -3.67 -1.05 16.72
C LEU A 40 -4.80 -1.52 15.79
N CYS A 41 -4.74 -1.20 14.50
CA CYS A 41 -5.83 -1.38 13.55
C CYS A 41 -5.60 -2.59 12.62
N PRO A 42 -6.67 -3.15 12.04
CA PRO A 42 -6.55 -4.09 10.93
C PRO A 42 -6.12 -3.37 9.64
N MET A 43 -5.44 -4.09 8.74
CA MET A 43 -5.00 -3.56 7.44
C MET A 43 -6.17 -3.17 6.53
N SER A 44 -7.38 -3.68 6.78
CA SER A 44 -8.61 -3.17 6.15
C SER A 44 -8.83 -1.69 6.41
N PHE A 45 -8.36 -1.17 7.55
CA PHE A 45 -8.44 0.23 7.92
C PHE A 45 -7.21 1.03 7.45
N ASN A 46 -6.01 0.47 7.59
CA ASN A 46 -4.78 1.25 7.50
C ASN A 46 -3.59 0.56 6.79
N GLY A 47 -3.87 -0.45 5.96
CA GLY A 47 -2.85 -1.27 5.31
C GLY A 47 -2.42 -0.83 3.91
N CYS A 48 -2.96 0.27 3.38
CA CYS A 48 -2.78 0.63 1.97
C CYS A 48 -1.31 0.81 1.56
N GLU A 49 -0.46 1.34 2.45
CA GLU A 49 0.98 1.48 2.21
C GLU A 49 1.70 0.12 2.21
N VAL A 50 1.38 -0.75 3.17
CA VAL A 50 1.97 -2.10 3.26
C VAL A 50 1.62 -2.92 2.02
N ILE A 51 0.36 -2.86 1.59
CA ILE A 51 -0.13 -3.53 0.39
C ILE A 51 0.53 -2.95 -0.87
N SER A 52 0.76 -1.64 -0.92
CA SER A 52 1.44 -1.02 -2.06
C SER A 52 2.89 -1.49 -2.18
N VAL A 53 3.63 -1.54 -1.06
CA VAL A 53 5.00 -2.10 -1.04
C VAL A 53 5.01 -3.57 -1.45
N TYR A 54 4.09 -4.37 -0.91
CA TYR A 54 3.92 -5.77 -1.29
C TYR A 54 3.66 -5.95 -2.79
N ASN A 55 2.71 -5.19 -3.33
CA ASN A 55 2.35 -5.25 -4.75
C ASN A 55 3.52 -4.83 -5.65
N THR A 56 4.29 -3.81 -5.26
CA THR A 56 5.50 -3.42 -5.98
C THR A 56 6.53 -4.56 -6.01
N LEU A 57 6.79 -5.18 -4.85
CA LEU A 57 7.75 -6.28 -4.74
C LEU A 57 7.30 -7.51 -5.55
N ALA A 58 6.03 -7.90 -5.46
CA ALA A 58 5.46 -8.98 -6.25
C ALA A 58 5.56 -8.70 -7.75
N TYR A 59 5.21 -7.49 -8.20
CA TYR A 59 5.29 -7.10 -9.60
C TYR A 59 6.72 -7.12 -10.15
N LEU A 60 7.71 -6.72 -9.34
CA LEU A 60 9.13 -6.71 -9.71
C LEU A 60 9.81 -8.08 -9.61
N GLY A 61 9.06 -9.16 -9.35
CA GLY A 61 9.61 -10.50 -9.21
C GLY A 61 10.45 -10.69 -7.95
N LYS A 62 10.24 -9.86 -6.91
CA LYS A 62 10.88 -9.95 -5.60
C LYS A 62 9.85 -10.22 -4.50
N PRO A 63 8.99 -11.24 -4.62
CA PRO A 63 7.90 -11.45 -3.68
C PRO A 63 8.43 -11.63 -2.26
N LEU A 64 7.79 -10.94 -1.30
CA LEU A 64 8.05 -11.11 0.13
C LEU A 64 6.72 -11.30 0.87
N PRO A 65 6.71 -12.12 1.95
CA PRO A 65 5.50 -12.28 2.75
C PRO A 65 5.05 -10.95 3.34
N ILE A 66 3.77 -10.62 3.22
CA ILE A 66 3.26 -9.30 3.62
C ILE A 66 3.43 -9.02 5.12
N GLN A 67 3.52 -10.07 5.95
CA GLN A 67 3.82 -9.95 7.38
C GLN A 67 5.23 -9.44 7.65
N GLU A 68 6.22 -9.77 6.82
CA GLU A 68 7.60 -9.26 6.94
C GLU A 68 7.64 -7.77 6.59
N ILE A 69 6.94 -7.41 5.51
CA ILE A 69 6.78 -6.02 5.07
C ILE A 69 6.09 -5.20 6.16
N SER A 70 4.98 -5.72 6.69
CA SER A 70 4.22 -5.11 7.79
C SER A 70 5.09 -4.89 9.03
N LEU A 71 5.84 -5.93 9.46
CA LEU A 71 6.74 -5.84 10.61
C LEU A 71 7.78 -4.75 10.44
N TYR A 72 8.38 -4.66 9.25
CA TYR A 72 9.36 -3.60 8.97
C TYR A 72 8.70 -2.22 9.03
N MET A 73 7.54 -2.08 8.39
CA MET A 73 6.83 -0.81 8.24
C MET A 73 6.21 -0.30 9.54
N GLU A 74 6.00 -1.13 10.57
CA GLU A 74 5.49 -0.72 11.90
C GLU A 74 6.28 0.43 12.54
N ARG A 75 7.54 0.66 12.12
CA ARG A 75 8.34 1.82 12.56
C ARG A 75 7.87 3.16 11.98
N TYR A 76 7.09 3.15 10.90
CA TYR A 76 6.57 4.32 10.19
C TYR A 76 5.07 4.56 10.44
N ARG A 77 4.48 3.82 11.40
CA ARG A 77 3.08 4.03 11.81
C ARG A 77 2.89 5.43 12.37
N SER A 78 1.84 6.11 11.91
CA SER A 78 1.43 7.41 12.44
C SER A 78 0.42 7.21 13.56
N LEU A 79 0.63 7.88 14.70
CA LEU A 79 -0.21 7.83 15.90
C LEU A 79 -0.65 6.39 16.26
N MET A 80 0.33 5.52 16.47
CA MET A 80 0.13 4.08 16.76
C MET A 80 -0.59 3.26 15.68
N GLY A 81 -0.79 3.81 14.48
CA GLY A 81 -1.48 3.20 13.35
C GLY A 81 -2.86 3.80 13.07
N ILE A 82 -3.37 4.73 13.88
CA ILE A 82 -4.72 5.31 13.72
C ILE A 82 -4.84 6.14 12.43
N PHE A 83 -3.76 6.76 11.97
CA PHE A 83 -3.71 7.46 10.68
C PHE A 83 -2.95 6.67 9.61
N GLY A 84 -2.75 5.36 9.81
CA GLY A 84 -1.97 4.50 8.93
C GLY A 84 -0.47 4.73 8.95
N CYS A 85 0.17 4.66 7.79
CA CYS A 85 1.61 4.87 7.64
C CYS A 85 1.89 6.29 7.17
N PHE A 86 2.97 6.91 7.68
CA PHE A 86 3.46 8.15 7.11
C PHE A 86 3.83 7.91 5.64
N PRO A 87 3.34 8.69 4.65
CA PRO A 87 3.58 8.45 3.23
C PRO A 87 5.07 8.38 2.86
N PHE A 88 5.95 8.96 3.69
CA PHE A 88 7.39 8.90 3.50
C PHE A 88 8.03 7.55 3.87
N GLY A 89 7.29 6.68 4.56
CA GLY A 89 7.75 5.33 4.91
C GLY A 89 7.80 4.37 3.73
N VAL A 90 6.97 4.58 2.70
CA VAL A 90 6.86 3.70 1.52
C VAL A 90 8.18 3.62 0.77
N GLY A 91 8.76 4.76 0.35
CA GLY A 91 10.04 4.78 -0.36
C GLY A 91 11.18 4.20 0.47
N LYS A 92 11.19 4.45 1.79
CA LYS A 92 12.19 3.86 2.71
C LYS A 92 12.05 2.34 2.80
N ALA A 93 10.82 1.82 2.83
CA ALA A 93 10.54 0.39 2.83
C ALA A 93 10.95 -0.27 1.52
N LEU A 94 10.61 0.32 0.38
CA LEU A 94 11.03 -0.17 -0.93
C LEU A 94 12.56 -0.22 -1.04
N LYS A 95 13.26 0.83 -0.62
CA LYS A 95 14.73 0.84 -0.56
C LYS A 95 15.30 -0.24 0.35
N HIS A 96 14.70 -0.45 1.52
CA HIS A 96 15.12 -1.51 2.45
C HIS A 96 15.00 -2.91 1.82
N PHE A 97 13.95 -3.16 1.05
CA PHE A 97 13.73 -4.41 0.33
C PHE A 97 14.41 -4.48 -1.04
N GLY A 98 15.40 -3.61 -1.30
CA GLY A 98 16.24 -3.67 -2.50
C GLY A 98 15.57 -3.17 -3.77
N VAL A 99 14.59 -2.27 -3.65
CA VAL A 99 13.99 -1.54 -4.77
C VAL A 99 14.47 -0.09 -4.72
N ASN A 100 15.16 0.36 -5.77
CA ASN A 100 15.54 1.76 -5.90
C ASN A 100 14.31 2.58 -6.27
N THR A 101 14.00 3.58 -5.47
CA THR A 101 12.86 4.48 -5.67
C THR A 101 13.33 5.91 -5.64
N THR A 102 12.75 6.74 -6.49
CA THR A 102 13.01 8.18 -6.54
C THR A 102 11.71 8.91 -6.30
N ARG A 103 11.71 9.90 -5.40
CA ARG A 103 10.53 10.73 -5.24
C ARG A 103 10.36 11.60 -6.48
N MET A 104 9.18 11.57 -7.06
CA MET A 104 8.85 12.31 -8.27
C MET A 104 7.79 13.38 -8.03
N LYS A 105 7.79 14.39 -8.88
CA LYS A 105 6.70 15.36 -9.01
C LYS A 105 5.50 14.68 -9.69
N PHE A 106 4.30 15.11 -9.35
CA PHE A 106 3.08 14.54 -9.94
C PHE A 106 3.00 14.72 -11.46
N SER A 107 3.69 15.71 -12.04
CA SER A 107 3.78 15.92 -13.49
C SER A 107 4.68 14.90 -14.20
N GLU A 108 5.65 14.31 -13.50
CA GLU A 108 6.66 13.42 -14.10
C GLU A 108 6.08 12.04 -14.37
N ASP A 109 6.51 11.41 -15.47
CA ASP A 109 5.96 10.14 -15.93
C ASP A 109 6.84 8.97 -15.49
N ALA A 110 6.20 7.84 -15.18
CA ALA A 110 6.87 6.60 -14.80
C ALA A 110 6.01 5.40 -15.19
N ASP A 111 6.66 4.31 -15.60
CA ASP A 111 5.97 3.09 -15.97
C ASP A 111 5.45 2.31 -14.76
N ILE A 112 6.14 2.41 -13.62
CA ILE A 112 5.77 1.77 -12.36
C ILE A 112 5.90 2.83 -11.28
N PHE A 113 4.86 3.03 -10.49
CA PHE A 113 4.90 4.03 -9.44
C PHE A 113 3.95 3.71 -8.28
N VAL A 114 4.25 4.26 -7.11
CA VAL A 114 3.33 4.28 -5.97
C VAL A 114 2.81 5.69 -5.79
N LEU A 115 1.50 5.85 -5.78
CA LEU A 115 0.83 7.14 -5.65
C LEU A 115 0.07 7.22 -4.33
N CYS A 116 0.36 8.26 -3.56
CA CYS A 116 -0.33 8.58 -2.32
C CYS A 116 -1.04 9.93 -2.45
N PHE A 117 -2.31 9.99 -2.06
CA PHE A 117 -3.16 11.16 -2.27
C PHE A 117 -4.29 11.25 -1.23
N TRP A 118 -4.79 12.47 -1.01
CA TRP A 118 -6.02 12.69 -0.25
C TRP A 118 -7.24 12.25 -1.05
N THR A 119 -8.15 11.49 -0.44
CA THR A 119 -9.37 11.02 -1.10
C THR A 119 -10.43 12.12 -1.27
N GLY A 120 -10.33 13.21 -0.52
CA GLY A 120 -11.21 14.38 -0.59
C GLY A 120 -10.49 15.67 -0.17
N ARG A 121 -11.11 16.46 0.72
CA ARG A 121 -10.53 17.71 1.23
C ARG A 121 -9.30 17.43 2.10
N ILE A 122 -8.24 18.23 1.92
CA ILE A 122 -7.00 18.13 2.70
C ILE A 122 -7.34 18.29 4.19
N PHE A 123 -6.76 17.44 5.05
CA PHE A 123 -6.98 17.37 6.51
C PHE A 123 -8.39 16.95 6.97
N MET A 124 -9.38 16.87 6.08
CA MET A 124 -10.75 16.42 6.41
C MET A 124 -11.10 15.06 5.78
N SER A 125 -10.19 14.43 5.05
CA SER A 125 -10.41 13.16 4.35
C SER A 125 -9.28 12.17 4.62
N SER A 126 -9.49 10.89 4.32
CA SER A 126 -8.45 9.88 4.44
C SER A 126 -7.40 10.03 3.34
N ILE A 127 -6.16 9.66 3.67
CA ILE A 127 -5.09 9.44 2.70
C ILE A 127 -5.25 8.03 2.13
N HIS A 128 -4.94 7.87 0.85
CA HIS A 128 -4.93 6.57 0.19
C HIS A 128 -3.65 6.37 -0.61
N THR A 129 -3.10 5.16 -0.54
CA THR A 129 -1.87 4.78 -1.23
C THR A 129 -2.14 3.59 -2.16
N VAL A 130 -1.76 3.73 -3.43
CA VAL A 130 -2.01 2.75 -4.50
C VAL A 130 -0.73 2.43 -5.26
N PHE A 131 -0.64 1.17 -5.72
CA PHE A 131 0.40 0.74 -6.66
C PHE A 131 -0.13 0.82 -8.10
N CYS A 132 0.67 1.40 -8.99
CA CYS A 132 0.30 1.71 -10.37
C CYS A 132 1.31 1.17 -11.37
N VAL A 133 0.81 0.69 -12.51
CA VAL A 133 1.60 0.22 -13.65
C VAL A 133 1.02 0.78 -14.94
N LYS A 134 1.81 1.54 -15.68
CA LYS A 134 1.46 2.05 -17.00
C LYS A 134 1.43 0.91 -18.01
N SER A 135 0.45 0.94 -18.89
CA SER A 135 0.29 -0.03 -19.97
C SER A 135 -0.28 0.66 -21.21
N ARG A 136 -0.29 -0.03 -22.36
CA ARG A 136 -0.88 0.48 -23.60
C ARG A 136 -2.36 0.87 -23.46
N LYS A 137 -3.10 0.25 -22.54
CA LYS A 137 -4.52 0.50 -22.30
C LYS A 137 -4.79 1.60 -21.26
N GLY A 138 -3.73 2.22 -20.73
CA GLY A 138 -3.79 3.16 -19.60
C GLY A 138 -3.04 2.62 -18.38
N ILE A 139 -3.30 3.23 -17.22
CA ILE A 139 -2.64 2.94 -15.96
C ILE A 139 -3.46 1.92 -15.16
N LYS A 140 -2.89 0.74 -14.95
CA LYS A 140 -3.42 -0.28 -14.05
C LYS A 140 -3.18 0.16 -12.61
N VAL A 141 -4.23 0.19 -11.80
CA VAL A 141 -4.19 0.61 -10.40
C VAL A 141 -4.69 -0.52 -9.53
N TYR A 142 -3.81 -0.96 -8.63
CA TYR A 142 -4.08 -1.98 -7.63
C TYR A 142 -4.42 -1.30 -6.29
N ASN A 143 -5.21 -1.98 -5.47
CA ASN A 143 -5.72 -1.44 -4.20
C ASN A 143 -6.48 -0.11 -4.36
N ARG A 144 -7.24 0.10 -5.45
CA ARG A 144 -7.85 1.42 -5.73
C ARG A 144 -8.88 1.83 -4.67
N TYR A 145 -9.66 0.89 -4.17
CA TYR A 145 -10.63 1.09 -3.08
C TYR A 145 -10.55 -0.10 -2.13
N ASN A 146 -10.95 0.09 -0.87
CA ASN A 146 -10.86 -0.95 0.15
C ASN A 146 -11.52 -2.27 -0.28
N ASN A 147 -12.69 -2.17 -0.90
CA ASN A 147 -13.52 -3.31 -1.30
C ASN A 147 -13.43 -3.62 -2.81
N CYS A 148 -12.35 -3.21 -3.51
CA CYS A 148 -12.21 -3.50 -4.95
C CYS A 148 -11.52 -4.86 -5.14
N PRO A 149 -12.19 -5.89 -5.70
CA PRO A 149 -11.53 -7.20 -5.91
C PRO A 149 -10.62 -7.21 -7.13
N ALA A 150 -10.73 -6.22 -8.01
CA ALA A 150 -10.07 -6.19 -9.32
C ALA A 150 -9.21 -4.95 -9.53
N VAL A 151 -8.20 -5.11 -10.39
CA VAL A 151 -7.41 -4.00 -10.93
C VAL A 151 -8.30 -3.03 -11.70
N ARG A 152 -8.06 -1.72 -11.55
CA ARG A 152 -8.76 -0.69 -12.31
C ARG A 152 -7.84 -0.07 -13.35
N ILE A 153 -8.39 0.38 -14.46
CA ILE A 153 -7.62 1.02 -15.53
C ILE A 153 -8.09 2.46 -15.65
N TYR A 154 -7.13 3.38 -15.67
CA TYR A 154 -7.35 4.82 -15.75
C TYR A 154 -6.56 5.41 -16.92
N ALA A 155 -7.08 6.46 -17.54
CA ALA A 155 -6.39 7.11 -18.66
C ALA A 155 -5.11 7.84 -18.19
N ASP A 156 -5.19 8.51 -17.04
CA ASP A 156 -4.11 9.34 -16.51
C ASP A 156 -4.12 9.41 -14.97
N LYS A 157 -3.05 9.97 -14.39
CA LYS A 157 -2.93 10.12 -12.93
C LYS A 157 -4.01 11.02 -12.31
N LYS A 158 -4.56 12.00 -13.03
CA LYS A 158 -5.62 12.88 -12.53
C LYS A 158 -6.91 12.08 -12.34
N SER A 159 -7.24 11.19 -13.27
CA SER A 159 -8.40 10.31 -13.18
C SER A 159 -8.28 9.28 -12.05
N ILE A 160 -7.04 8.89 -11.66
CA ILE A 160 -6.80 8.05 -10.48
C ILE A 160 -7.21 8.78 -9.20
N ILE A 161 -6.73 10.02 -9.00
CA ILE A 161 -6.99 10.79 -7.76
C ILE A 161 -8.38 11.42 -7.73
N GLY A 162 -9.02 11.65 -8.89
CA GLY A 162 -10.31 12.33 -9.00
C GLY A 162 -10.25 13.75 -8.45
N LYS A 163 -11.13 14.05 -7.48
CA LYS A 163 -11.15 15.35 -6.76
C LYS A 163 -10.08 15.47 -5.66
N GLY A 164 -9.32 14.40 -5.45
CA GLY A 164 -8.25 14.33 -4.46
C GLY A 164 -7.06 15.22 -4.78
N LYS A 165 -6.10 15.23 -3.86
CA LYS A 165 -4.84 15.98 -4.02
C LYS A 165 -3.64 15.05 -3.85
N PRO A 166 -2.67 15.05 -4.78
CA PRO A 166 -1.48 14.21 -4.66
C PRO A 166 -0.63 14.68 -3.49
N ILE A 167 -0.04 13.73 -2.78
CA ILE A 167 0.87 13.97 -1.64
C ILE A 167 2.28 13.58 -2.03
N ILE A 168 2.44 12.36 -2.56
CA ILE A 168 3.74 11.83 -2.93
C ILE A 168 3.61 10.79 -4.05
N LEU A 169 4.60 10.78 -4.93
CA LEU A 169 4.79 9.80 -6.00
C LEU A 169 6.21 9.24 -5.86
N TYR A 170 6.33 7.91 -5.91
CA TYR A 170 7.58 7.16 -5.89
C TYR A 170 7.70 6.26 -7.11
#